data_AF-A0A349LMD9-F1
#
_entry.id   AF-A0A349LMD9-F1
#
_cell.length_a   1.000
_cell.length_b   1.000
_cell.length_c   1.000
_cell.angle_alpha   90.00
_cell.angle_beta   90.00
_cell.angle_gamma   90.00
#
_symmetry.space_group_name_H-M   'P 1'
#
loop_
_entity.id
_entity.type
_entity.pdbx_description
1 polymer ?
#
loop_
_entity_poly.entity_id
_entity_poly.type
_entity_poly.pdbx_seq_one_letter_code
_entity_poly.pdbx_strand_id
1 'polypeptide(L)' 'MLKLRYTTLPILTPLTNLPNRRYLIEHLEDLEKLNVEGKNVGALLHIDLDDFRYIHEVHGHSTGDLIL' A
#
# COMPACT_ATOMS: atom_id res chain seq x y z
N MET A 1 25.56 -20.93 9.56
CA MET A 1 24.35 -21.17 8.75
C MET A 1 23.43 -19.95 8.92
N LEU A 2 22.95 -19.37 7.83
CA LEU A 2 22.67 -17.94 7.62
C LEU A 2 21.93 -17.18 8.75
N LYS A 3 22.56 -16.11 9.25
CA LYS A 3 21.86 -14.92 9.78
C LYS A 3 21.17 -14.24 8.60
N LEU A 4 19.87 -14.50 8.39
CA LEU A 4 19.07 -13.66 7.50
C LEU A 4 19.04 -12.24 8.11
N ARG A 5 19.71 -11.32 7.42
CA ARG A 5 19.60 -9.88 7.66
C ARG A 5 18.15 -9.50 7.40
N TYR A 6 17.39 -9.23 8.45
CA TYR A 6 16.11 -8.52 8.32
C TYR A 6 16.41 -7.10 7.87
N THR A 7 16.55 -6.90 6.56
CA THR A 7 16.47 -5.57 5.97
C THR A 7 15.08 -5.03 6.26
N THR A 8 15.00 -3.93 6.98
CA THR A 8 13.80 -3.11 7.12
C THR A 8 13.18 -2.92 5.74
N LEU A 9 12.00 -3.50 5.52
CA LEU A 9 11.28 -3.33 4.26
C LEU A 9 10.88 -1.84 4.11
N PRO A 10 11.02 -1.25 2.92
CA PRO A 10 10.72 0.16 2.71
C PRO A 10 9.25 0.45 3.04
N ILE A 11 8.95 1.68 3.49
CA ILE A 11 7.58 2.12 3.75
C ILE A 11 6.88 2.45 2.42
N LEU A 12 7.59 3.09 1.50
CA LEU A 12 7.03 3.59 0.24
C LEU A 12 7.30 2.63 -0.93
N THR A 13 6.38 2.59 -1.89
CA THR A 13 6.59 1.89 -3.16
C THR A 13 7.33 2.77 -4.17
N PRO A 14 8.30 2.26 -4.92
CA PRO A 14 9.06 3.07 -5.90
C PRO A 14 8.21 3.68 -7.02
N LEU A 15 7.09 3.06 -7.38
CA LEU A 15 6.25 3.49 -8.51
C LEU A 15 5.44 4.75 -8.19
N THR A 16 4.72 4.76 -7.07
CA THR A 16 3.79 5.85 -6.72
C THR A 16 4.26 6.71 -5.55
N ASN A 17 5.36 6.33 -4.90
CA ASN A 17 5.82 6.91 -3.63
C ASN A 17 4.76 6.88 -2.51
N LEU A 18 3.72 6.03 -2.63
CA LEU A 18 2.72 5.82 -1.60
C LEU A 18 3.18 4.74 -0.59
N PRO A 19 2.67 4.79 0.66
CA PRO A 19 2.91 3.72 1.60
C PRO A 19 2.40 2.39 1.06
N ASN A 20 3.22 1.35 1.19
CA ASN A 20 2.84 0.03 0.74
C ASN A 20 1.77 -0.59 1.64
N ARG A 21 1.15 -1.66 1.14
CA ARG A 21 0.10 -2.40 1.84
C ARG A 21 0.51 -2.85 3.25
N ARG A 22 1.78 -3.22 3.44
CA ARG A 22 2.27 -3.67 4.76
C ARG A 22 2.24 -2.52 5.77
N TYR A 23 2.76 -1.37 5.38
CA TYR A 23 2.70 -0.17 6.23
C TYR A 23 1.26 0.25 6.53
N LEU A 24 0.36 0.21 5.54
CA LEU A 24 -1.06 0.53 5.77
C LEU A 24 -1.67 -0.35 6.87
N ILE A 25 -1.41 -1.65 6.84
CA ILE A 25 -1.94 -2.60 7.84
C ILE A 25 -1.34 -2.31 9.22
N GLU A 26 -0.01 -2.18 9.32
CA GLU A 26 0.67 -1.85 10.57
C GLU A 26 0.13 -0.53 11.16
N HIS A 27 -0.10 0.47 10.32
CA HIS A 27 -0.65 1.75 10.73
C HIS A 27 -2.10 1.65 11.23
N LEU A 28 -2.95 0.86 10.56
CA LEU A 28 -4.33 0.62 11.00
C LEU A 28 -4.39 -0.09 12.36
N GLU A 29 -3.52 -1.08 12.59
CA GLU A 29 -3.41 -1.75 13.90
C GLU A 29 -2.98 -0.78 15.01
N ASP A 30 -2.07 0.15 14.71
CA ASP A 30 -1.65 1.16 15.67
C ASP A 30 -2.76 2.18 15.96
N LEU A 31 -3.52 2.59 14.94
CA LEU A 31 -4.70 3.46 15.13
C LEU A 31 -5.77 2.79 15.98
N GLU A 32 -5.99 1.48 15.81
CA GLU A 32 -6.93 0.70 16.63
C GLU A 32 -6.48 0.64 18.10
N LYS A 33 -5.20 0.37 18.35
CA LYS A 33 -4.62 0.36 19.72
C LYS A 33 -4.75 1.72 20.41
N LEU A 34 -4.66 2.82 19.65
CA LEU A 34 -4.79 4.18 20.18
C LEU A 34 -6.26 4.57 20.44
N ASN A 35 -7.23 3.84 19.89
CA ASN A 35 -8.66 4.06 20.11
C ASN A 35 -9.20 3.28 21.32
N VAL A 36 -8.46 3.25 22.43
CA VAL A 36 -8.75 2.44 23.63
C VAL A 36 -10.17 2.66 24.18
N GLU A 37 -10.66 3.90 24.12
CA GLU A 37 -11.99 4.27 24.64
C GLU A 37 -13.09 4.18 23.57
N GLY A 38 -12.78 3.80 22.33
CA GLY A 38 -13.74 3.70 21.23
C GLY A 38 -14.39 5.01 20.79
N LYS A 39 -13.81 6.16 21.19
CA LYS A 39 -14.36 7.50 20.91
C LYS A 39 -13.91 8.07 19.56
N ASN A 40 -12.87 7.51 18.96
CA ASN A 40 -12.40 7.93 17.64
C ASN A 40 -13.10 7.09 16.57
N VAL A 41 -13.56 7.75 15.52
CA VAL A 41 -14.17 7.10 14.35
C VAL A 41 -13.23 7.31 13.17
N GLY A 42 -12.87 6.22 12.49
CA GLY A 42 -12.09 6.24 11.25
C GLY A 42 -12.93 5.84 10.05
N ALA A 43 -12.46 6.21 8.86
CA ALA A 43 -13.02 5.75 7.59
C ALA A 43 -11.88 5.26 6.69
N LEU A 44 -12.16 4.24 5.87
CA LEU A 44 -11.23 3.72 4.86
C LEU A 44 -11.81 3.98 3.48
N LEU A 45 -11.04 4.67 2.64
CA LEU A 45 -11.35 4.82 1.22
C LEU A 45 -10.56 3.79 0.43
N HIS A 46 -11.26 2.96 -0.33
CA HIS A 46 -10.66 2.02 -1.27
C HIS A 46 -10.82 2.58 -2.68
N ILE A 47 -9.69 2.77 -3.37
CA ILE A 47 -9.61 3.31 -4.73
C ILE A 47 -9.06 2.20 -5.62
N ASP A 48 -9.72 1.98 -6.75
CA ASP A 48 -9.28 1.06 -7.79
C ASP A 48 -9.35 1.77 -9.15
N LEU A 49 -8.52 1.33 -10.10
CA LEU A 49 -8.51 1.85 -11.46
C LEU A 49 -9.26 0.87 -12.37
N ASP A 50 -10.40 1.33 -12.89
CA ASP A 50 -11.21 0.56 -13.83
C ASP A 50 -10.39 0.19 -15.09
N ASP A 51 -10.56 -1.03 -15.57
CA ASP A 51 -9.92 -1.57 -16.78
C ASP A 51 -8.37 -1.45 -16.83
N PHE A 52 -7.70 -1.25 -15.69
CA PHE A 52 -6.24 -1.07 -15.66
C PHE A 52 -5.46 -2.27 -16.24
N ARG A 53 -6.01 -3.47 -16.09
CA ARG A 53 -5.45 -4.68 -16.72
C ARG A 53 -5.48 -4.61 -18.25
N TYR A 54 -6.57 -4.11 -18.83
CA TYR A 54 -6.69 -3.94 -20.28
C TYR A 54 -5.65 -2.95 -20.80
N ILE A 55 -5.42 -1.86 -20.06
CA ILE A 55 -4.36 -0.90 -20.41
C ILE A 55 -2.98 -1.57 -20.40
N HIS A 56 -2.67 -2.35 -19.35
CA HIS A 56 -1.42 -3.11 -19.29
C HIS A 56 -1.26 -4.12 -20.43
N GLU A 57 -2.34 -4.80 -20.82
CA GLU A 57 -2.32 -5.83 -21.86
C GLU A 57 -2.21 -5.26 -23.27
N VAL A 58 -2.88 -4.13 -23.55
CA VAL A 58 -2.92 -3.52 -24.88
C VAL A 58 -1.78 -2.54 -25.12
N HIS A 59 -1.40 -1.76 -24.10
CA HIS A 59 -0.42 -0.68 -24.22
C HIS A 59 0.92 -0.99 -23.54
N GLY A 60 1.05 -2.16 -22.91
CA GLY A 60 2.28 -2.61 -22.24
C GLY A 60 2.42 -2.07 -20.82
N HIS A 61 3.22 -2.78 -20.01
CA HIS A 61 3.40 -2.50 -18.57
C HIS A 61 3.89 -1.08 -18.28
N SER A 62 4.89 -0.62 -19.04
CA SER A 62 5.46 0.73 -18.86
C SER A 62 4.45 1.86 -19.09
N THR A 63 3.41 1.61 -19.90
CA THR A 63 2.36 2.61 -20.14
C THR A 63 1.37 2.66 -18.99
N GLY A 64 1.04 1.51 -18.39
CA GLY A 64 0.21 1.49 -17.19
C GLY A 64 0.93 2.08 -15.98
N ASP A 65 2.26 1.89 -15.88
CA ASP A 65 3.09 2.54 -14.85
C ASP A 65 3.01 4.08 -14.91
N LEU A 66 2.81 4.68 -16.09
CA LEU A 66 2.68 6.15 -16.24
C LEU A 66 1.31 6.69 -15.79
N ILE A 67 0.32 5.83 -15.62
CA ILE A 67 -1.01 6.22 -15.11
C ILE A 67 -1.00 6.29 -13.58
N LEU A 68 -0.06 5.59 -12.94
CA LEU A 68 0.12 5.49 -11.50
C LEU A 68 1.06 6.57 -10.96
#